data_AF-A0A8H3D671-F1
#
_entry.id   AF-A0A8H3D671-F1
#
_cell.length_a   1.000
_cell.length_b   1.000
_cell.length_c   1.000
_cell.angle_alpha   90.00
_cell.angle_beta   90.00
_cell.angle_gamma   90.00
#
_symmetry.space_group_name_H-M   'P 1'
#
loop_
_entity.id
_entity.type
_entity.pdbx_description
1 polymer ?
#
loop_
_entity_poly.entity_id
_entity_poly.type
_entity_poly.pdbx_seq_one_letter_code
_entity_poly.pdbx_strand_id
1 'polypeptide(L)'
;MENPERLLTGCAGTLVVAWLLSRIYHRQLPLPRGPPGHWLWGNVIEINVPHRAVKAAMKWRELYGDLICLRTVSNTTIIVNSEALVTELLEKRASETSDRPRNVFVRELMGWNTSTVLHRHNNRHKQLRKTMASVLQQSQARTYSPLHSSNLLQFLRALSKTPENYMNHIDDSASRFIMDLAYGHQIVEDDPLVKAVRAGQIYMEDGLATHQWVNSLPFLRYYPAWGPGGEFQKVAQEGLRRRLEYANVPFDTVMDRIRRNEIVQPSFTSRLLEQNGGANASEEDVDLIKWSAASLFGGGTATVSMLDAYMI
;
A
#
# COMPACT_ATOMS: atom_id res chain seq x y z
N MET A 1 -6.40 31.61 -44.93
CA MET A 1 -6.47 31.50 -43.46
C MET A 1 -6.68 30.03 -43.13
N GLU A 2 -5.58 29.30 -42.90
CA GLU A 2 -5.64 27.88 -42.55
C GLU A 2 -6.20 27.72 -41.14
N ASN A 3 -7.16 26.81 -41.01
CA ASN A 3 -7.97 26.65 -39.81
C ASN A 3 -7.11 25.98 -38.71
N PRO A 4 -6.76 26.67 -37.60
CA PRO A 4 -5.83 26.17 -36.58
C PRO A 4 -6.28 24.84 -35.95
N GLU A 5 -7.59 24.55 -35.99
CA GLU A 5 -8.17 23.28 -35.54
C GLU A 5 -7.73 22.07 -36.39
N ARG A 6 -7.45 22.26 -37.70
CA ARG A 6 -6.96 21.20 -38.59
C ARG A 6 -5.49 20.85 -38.33
N LEU A 7 -4.70 21.85 -37.93
CA LEU A 7 -3.30 21.66 -37.54
C LEU A 7 -3.19 20.93 -36.19
N LEU A 8 -4.02 21.30 -35.21
CA LEU A 8 -4.05 20.64 -33.90
C LEU A 8 -4.52 19.17 -33.98
N THR A 9 -5.55 18.89 -34.80
CA THR A 9 -6.02 17.52 -35.03
C THR A 9 -5.01 16.67 -35.80
N GLY A 10 -4.30 17.27 -36.77
CA GLY A 10 -3.19 16.61 -37.47
C GLY A 10 -2.02 16.26 -36.55
N CYS A 11 -1.59 17.18 -35.68
CA CYS A 11 -0.53 16.95 -34.70
C CYS A 11 -0.91 15.91 -33.63
N ALA A 12 -2.17 15.88 -33.19
CA ALA A 12 -2.65 14.85 -32.28
C ALA A 12 -2.64 13.47 -32.95
N GLY A 13 -3.08 13.38 -34.21
CA GLY A 13 -3.05 12.15 -35.01
C GLY A 13 -1.64 11.60 -35.21
N THR A 14 -0.66 12.45 -35.53
CA THR A 14 0.74 12.03 -35.72
C THR A 14 1.39 11.60 -34.41
N LEU A 15 1.10 12.25 -33.29
CA LEU A 15 1.59 11.81 -31.97
C LEU A 15 1.00 10.46 -31.55
N VAL A 16 -0.28 10.22 -31.83
CA VAL A 16 -0.92 8.92 -31.57
C VAL A 16 -0.30 7.83 -32.45
N VAL A 17 -0.09 8.09 -33.74
CA VAL A 17 0.54 7.14 -34.67
C VAL A 17 2.00 6.87 -34.27
N ALA A 18 2.77 7.89 -33.91
CA ALA A 18 4.15 7.73 -33.44
C ALA A 18 4.22 6.96 -32.11
N TRP A 19 3.27 7.18 -31.20
CA TRP A 19 3.14 6.43 -29.96
C TRP A 19 2.77 4.95 -30.20
N LEU A 20 1.86 4.68 -31.14
CA LEU A 20 1.51 3.31 -31.54
C LEU A 20 2.68 2.61 -32.25
N LEU A 21 3.39 3.30 -33.14
CA LEU A 21 4.55 2.77 -33.85
C LEU A 21 5.73 2.52 -32.92
N SER A 22 6.01 3.41 -31.96
CA SER A 22 7.08 3.17 -30.98
C SER A 22 6.80 1.95 -30.09
N ARG A 23 5.53 1.67 -29.78
CA ARG A 23 5.12 0.43 -29.11
C ARG A 23 5.33 -0.84 -29.92
N ILE A 24 5.15 -0.75 -31.24
CA ILE A 24 5.40 -1.87 -32.16
C ILE A 24 6.92 -2.06 -32.33
N TYR A 25 7.70 -0.97 -32.31
CA TYR A 25 9.14 -0.99 -32.60
C TYR A 25 10.02 -1.36 -31.39
N HIS A 26 9.56 -1.14 -30.16
CA HIS A 26 10.25 -1.66 -28.98
C HIS A 26 10.10 -3.18 -28.92
N ARG A 27 11.11 -3.87 -29.49
CA ARG A 27 11.30 -5.32 -29.44
C ARG A 27 11.09 -5.86 -28.04
N GLN A 28 9.96 -6.51 -27.83
CA GLN A 28 9.72 -7.34 -26.66
C GLN A 28 10.32 -8.72 -26.95
N LEU A 29 11.12 -9.24 -26.01
CA LEU A 29 11.36 -10.68 -25.93
C LEU A 29 10.02 -11.42 -26.11
N PRO A 30 10.00 -12.62 -26.72
CA PRO A 30 8.75 -13.36 -26.88
C PRO A 30 8.10 -13.49 -25.51
N LEU A 31 6.99 -12.78 -25.31
CA LEU A 31 6.30 -12.77 -24.04
C LEU A 31 5.56 -14.10 -23.86
N PRO A 32 5.35 -14.53 -22.62
CA PRO A 32 4.50 -15.69 -22.33
C PRO A 32 3.12 -15.53 -22.96
N ARG A 33 2.45 -16.65 -23.23
CA ARG A 33 1.08 -16.64 -23.76
C ARG A 33 0.10 -16.17 -22.68
N GLY A 34 -1.09 -15.75 -23.09
CA GLY A 34 -2.14 -15.34 -22.17
C GLY A 34 -3.48 -15.16 -22.87
N PRO A 35 -4.55 -14.88 -22.12
CA PRO A 35 -5.86 -14.67 -22.69
C PRO A 35 -5.87 -13.51 -23.68
N PRO A 36 -6.62 -13.63 -24.80
CA PRO A 36 -6.69 -12.56 -25.79
C PRO A 36 -7.28 -11.31 -25.14
N GLY A 37 -6.52 -10.21 -25.17
CA GLY A 37 -6.99 -8.92 -24.70
C GLY A 37 -7.85 -8.23 -25.75
N HIS A 38 -8.71 -7.31 -25.31
CA HIS A 38 -9.43 -6.43 -26.21
C HIS A 38 -8.45 -5.58 -27.05
N TRP A 39 -8.77 -5.32 -28.31
CA TRP A 39 -7.87 -4.63 -29.24
C TRP A 39 -7.45 -3.22 -28.78
N LEU A 40 -8.33 -2.50 -28.07
CA LEU A 40 -8.06 -1.12 -27.63
C LEU A 40 -7.47 -1.04 -26.20
N TRP A 41 -8.04 -1.78 -25.24
CA TRP A 41 -7.68 -1.68 -23.82
C TRP A 41 -6.94 -2.90 -23.28
N GLY A 42 -6.75 -3.93 -24.10
CA GLY A 42 -6.10 -5.17 -23.69
C GLY A 42 -6.92 -5.93 -22.65
N ASN A 43 -6.24 -6.48 -21.65
CA ASN A 43 -6.77 -7.35 -20.60
C ASN A 43 -7.24 -6.58 -19.34
N VAL A 44 -7.75 -5.35 -19.50
CA VAL A 44 -8.20 -4.52 -18.36
C VAL A 44 -9.31 -5.21 -17.57
N ILE A 45 -10.24 -5.89 -18.25
CA ILE A 45 -11.35 -6.58 -17.60
C ILE A 45 -10.82 -7.73 -16.74
N GLU A 46 -9.86 -8.49 -17.26
CA GLU A 46 -9.24 -9.63 -16.60
C GLU A 46 -8.39 -9.23 -15.39
N ILE A 47 -7.72 -8.08 -15.45
CA ILE A 47 -6.91 -7.55 -14.35
C ILE A 47 -7.81 -6.95 -13.27
N ASN A 48 -8.94 -6.34 -13.65
CA ASN A 48 -9.80 -5.58 -12.75
C ASN A 48 -10.95 -6.43 -12.19
N VAL A 49 -10.76 -7.73 -11.96
CA VAL A 49 -11.77 -8.57 -11.29
C VAL A 49 -11.43 -8.70 -9.80
N PRO A 50 -12.06 -7.92 -8.91
CA PRO A 50 -11.81 -8.02 -7.47
C PRO A 50 -12.14 -9.44 -6.98
N HIS A 51 -11.31 -9.98 -6.09
CA HIS A 51 -11.51 -11.28 -5.44
C HIS A 51 -11.57 -12.52 -6.36
N ARG A 52 -11.38 -12.37 -7.68
CA ARG A 52 -11.39 -13.49 -8.64
C ARG A 52 -10.12 -13.64 -9.46
N ALA A 53 -9.20 -12.67 -9.40
CA ALA A 53 -7.93 -12.73 -10.14
C ALA A 53 -7.16 -14.03 -9.89
N VAL A 54 -7.10 -14.52 -8.64
CA VAL A 54 -6.44 -15.80 -8.30
C VAL A 54 -7.15 -17.00 -8.93
N LYS A 55 -8.49 -17.07 -8.83
CA LYS A 55 -9.28 -18.16 -9.43
C LYS A 55 -9.17 -18.16 -10.95
N ALA A 56 -9.14 -16.98 -11.57
CA ALA A 56 -8.95 -16.82 -13.00
C ALA A 56 -7.53 -17.25 -13.41
N ALA A 57 -6.50 -16.82 -12.68
CA ALA A 57 -5.11 -17.21 -12.89
C ALA A 57 -4.90 -18.72 -12.84
N MET A 58 -5.57 -19.41 -11.90
CA MET A 58 -5.54 -20.88 -11.83
C MET A 58 -6.15 -21.55 -13.06
N LYS A 59 -7.32 -21.08 -13.53
CA LYS A 59 -7.95 -21.62 -14.75
C LYS A 59 -7.10 -21.37 -15.99
N TRP A 60 -6.52 -20.17 -16.09
CA TRP A 60 -5.65 -19.80 -17.21
C TRP A 60 -4.34 -20.59 -17.21
N ARG A 61 -3.87 -21.07 -16.06
CA ARG A 61 -2.69 -21.94 -15.98
C ARG A 61 -2.86 -23.18 -16.85
N GLU A 62 -4.04 -23.81 -16.82
CA GLU A 62 -4.34 -25.00 -17.62
C GLU A 62 -4.26 -24.74 -19.14
N LEU A 63 -4.49 -23.50 -19.56
CA LEU A 63 -4.54 -23.10 -20.97
C LEU A 63 -3.21 -22.52 -21.49
N TYR A 64 -2.51 -21.76 -20.67
CA TYR A 64 -1.35 -20.96 -21.08
C TYR A 64 -0.03 -21.36 -20.39
N GLY A 65 -0.10 -22.24 -19.38
CA GLY A 65 1.04 -22.73 -18.62
C GLY A 65 1.36 -21.89 -17.39
N ASP A 66 2.58 -22.06 -16.86
CA ASP A 66 3.00 -21.48 -15.58
C ASP A 66 3.29 -19.97 -15.64
N LEU A 67 3.50 -19.40 -16.83
CA LEU A 67 3.69 -17.97 -17.06
C LEU A 67 2.59 -17.44 -17.96
N ILE A 68 1.84 -16.47 -17.45
CA ILE A 68 0.69 -15.91 -18.15
C ILE A 68 0.89 -14.41 -18.31
N CYS A 69 0.82 -13.93 -19.54
CA CYS A 69 0.96 -12.51 -19.84
C CYS A 69 -0.40 -11.83 -20.02
N LEU A 70 -0.64 -10.76 -19.28
CA LEU A 70 -1.76 -9.83 -19.48
C LEU A 70 -1.21 -8.46 -19.87
N ARG A 71 -1.85 -7.80 -20.83
CA ARG A 71 -1.40 -6.49 -21.33
C ARG A 71 -2.51 -5.47 -21.22
N THR A 72 -2.20 -4.28 -20.71
CA THR A 72 -3.10 -3.12 -20.78
C THR A 72 -2.51 -2.01 -21.64
N VAL A 73 -3.25 -0.90 -21.74
CA VAL A 73 -2.78 0.32 -22.41
C VAL A 73 -1.50 0.87 -21.79
N SER A 74 -1.14 0.57 -20.55
CA SER A 74 0.07 1.14 -19.92
C SER A 74 1.07 0.10 -19.44
N ASN A 75 0.63 -1.11 -19.11
CA ASN A 75 1.43 -2.08 -18.37
C ASN A 75 1.39 -3.48 -18.99
N THR A 76 2.46 -4.23 -18.77
CA THR A 76 2.49 -5.69 -18.99
C THR A 76 2.57 -6.36 -17.63
N THR A 77 1.60 -7.21 -17.33
CA THR A 77 1.51 -7.96 -16.08
C THR A 77 1.81 -9.42 -16.37
N ILE A 78 2.79 -9.98 -15.68
CA ILE A 78 3.13 -11.40 -15.77
C ILE A 78 2.63 -12.07 -14.49
N ILE A 79 1.74 -13.05 -14.65
CA ILE A 79 1.27 -13.92 -13.57
C ILE A 79 2.15 -15.17 -13.57
N VAL A 80 2.65 -15.53 -12.39
CA VAL A 80 3.54 -16.69 -12.19
C VAL A 80 2.80 -17.72 -11.34
N ASN A 81 2.62 -18.92 -11.89
CA ASN A 81 1.88 -20.04 -11.28
C ASN A 81 2.78 -21.25 -10.96
N SER A 82 4.11 -21.06 -10.90
CA SER A 82 5.08 -22.10 -10.56
C SER A 82 5.91 -21.68 -9.34
N GLU A 83 5.95 -22.54 -8.33
CA GLU A 83 6.75 -22.34 -7.11
C GLU A 83 8.22 -22.08 -7.45
N ALA A 84 8.82 -22.90 -8.31
CA ALA A 84 10.22 -22.75 -8.69
C ALA A 84 10.52 -21.37 -9.30
N LEU A 85 9.60 -20.85 -10.14
CA LEU A 85 9.73 -19.51 -10.72
C LEU A 85 9.50 -18.42 -9.68
N VAL A 86 8.54 -18.59 -8.77
CA VAL A 86 8.31 -17.67 -7.66
C VAL A 86 9.55 -17.57 -6.77
N THR A 87 10.16 -18.70 -6.38
CA THR A 87 11.40 -18.74 -5.59
C THR A 87 12.56 -18.08 -6.33
N GLU A 88 12.73 -18.37 -7.63
CA GLU A 88 13.77 -17.73 -8.45
C GLU A 88 13.60 -16.21 -8.49
N LEU A 89 12.38 -15.71 -8.72
CA LEU A 89 12.10 -14.29 -8.87
C LEU A 89 12.08 -13.53 -7.54
N LEU A 90 11.44 -14.07 -6.51
CA LEU A 90 11.19 -13.36 -5.24
C LEU A 90 12.30 -13.55 -4.20
N GLU A 91 13.11 -14.62 -4.29
CA GLU A 91 14.20 -14.87 -3.35
C GLU A 91 15.56 -14.63 -4.00
N LYS A 92 15.89 -15.41 -5.03
CA LYS A 92 17.24 -15.39 -5.63
C LYS A 92 17.51 -14.10 -6.41
N ARG A 93 16.49 -13.57 -7.09
CA ARG A 93 16.56 -12.34 -7.89
C ARG A 93 15.81 -11.17 -7.27
N ALA A 94 15.59 -11.21 -5.96
CA ALA A 94 14.83 -10.19 -5.24
C ALA A 94 15.33 -8.76 -5.53
N SER A 95 16.64 -8.55 -5.67
CA SER A 95 17.21 -7.23 -5.98
C SER A 95 16.76 -6.67 -7.33
N GLU A 96 16.43 -7.53 -8.30
CA GLU A 96 15.99 -7.15 -9.65
C GLU A 96 14.46 -7.00 -9.72
N THR A 97 13.72 -7.76 -8.91
CA THR A 97 12.25 -7.88 -8.98
C THR A 97 11.51 -7.13 -7.87
N SER A 98 12.20 -6.59 -6.87
CA SER A 98 11.59 -5.98 -5.68
C SER A 98 10.98 -4.58 -5.88
N ASP A 99 11.10 -3.95 -7.05
CA ASP A 99 10.52 -2.61 -7.27
C ASP A 99 8.98 -2.67 -7.28
N ARG A 100 8.33 -1.51 -7.18
CA ARG A 100 6.86 -1.37 -7.19
C ARG A 100 6.39 -0.79 -8.52
N PRO A 101 5.37 -1.39 -9.18
CA PRO A 101 4.82 -0.85 -10.41
C PRO A 101 4.30 0.57 -10.18
N ARG A 102 4.48 1.43 -11.19
CA ARG A 102 4.04 2.83 -11.11
C ARG A 102 2.52 2.88 -10.96
N ASN A 103 2.05 3.63 -9.97
CA ASN A 103 0.64 3.91 -9.74
C ASN A 103 0.49 5.41 -9.50
N VAL A 104 -0.01 6.12 -10.50
CA VAL A 104 -0.11 7.58 -10.51
C VAL A 104 -1.11 8.04 -9.44
N PHE A 105 -2.25 7.38 -9.33
CA PHE A 105 -3.30 7.83 -8.41
C PHE A 105 -2.87 7.71 -6.95
N VAL A 106 -2.48 6.51 -6.52
CA VAL A 106 -2.20 6.22 -5.10
C VAL A 106 -0.78 6.67 -4.73
N ARG A 107 0.23 6.43 -5.57
CA ARG A 107 1.62 6.75 -5.21
C ARG A 107 1.98 8.21 -5.44
N GLU A 108 1.51 8.83 -6.52
CA GLU A 108 1.86 10.21 -6.85
C GLU A 108 0.83 11.22 -6.33
N LEU A 109 -0.46 11.05 -6.63
CA LEU A 109 -1.47 12.04 -6.22
C LEU A 109 -1.81 11.95 -4.73
N MET A 110 -2.02 10.75 -4.20
CA MET A 110 -2.24 10.53 -2.76
C MET A 110 -0.94 10.48 -1.95
N GLY A 111 0.22 10.38 -2.61
CA GLY A 111 1.55 10.44 -2.00
C GLY A 111 2.01 9.16 -1.29
N TRP A 112 1.39 7.99 -1.50
CA TRP A 112 1.82 6.76 -0.83
C TRP A 112 3.22 6.26 -1.23
N ASN A 113 3.91 6.91 -2.17
CA ASN A 113 5.30 6.60 -2.54
C ASN A 113 6.31 6.71 -1.38
N THR A 114 5.97 7.35 -0.25
CA THR A 114 6.83 7.38 0.95
C THR A 114 6.57 6.24 1.93
N SER A 115 5.45 5.52 1.79
CA SER A 115 5.12 4.38 2.66
C SER A 115 6.01 3.17 2.32
N THR A 116 6.33 2.33 3.31
CA THR A 116 7.19 1.16 3.07
C THR A 116 6.60 0.21 2.03
N VAL A 117 5.27 0.08 1.97
CA VAL A 117 4.56 -0.85 1.08
C VAL A 117 4.68 -0.44 -0.39
N LEU A 118 4.58 0.86 -0.69
CA LEU A 118 4.51 1.39 -2.05
C LEU A 118 5.74 2.23 -2.47
N HIS A 119 6.78 2.26 -1.63
CA HIS A 119 8.06 2.86 -1.96
C HIS A 119 8.78 2.09 -3.07
N ARG A 120 9.50 2.80 -3.94
CA ARG A 120 10.42 2.17 -4.89
C ARG A 120 11.55 1.44 -4.17
N HIS A 121 12.04 0.36 -4.74
CA HIS A 121 13.17 -0.36 -4.15
C HIS A 121 14.47 0.43 -4.31
N ASN A 122 14.80 1.26 -3.32
CA ASN A 122 16.02 2.06 -3.24
C ASN A 122 16.57 2.07 -1.80
N ASN A 123 17.60 2.87 -1.54
CA ASN A 123 18.22 2.95 -0.20
C ASN A 123 17.23 3.39 0.88
N ARG A 124 16.29 4.31 0.58
CA ARG A 124 15.25 4.73 1.53
C ARG A 124 14.32 3.58 1.90
N HIS A 125 13.86 2.80 0.92
CA HIS A 125 13.05 1.61 1.19
C HIS A 125 13.82 0.56 2.04
N LYS A 126 15.11 0.36 1.79
CA LYS A 126 15.96 -0.52 2.62
C LYS A 126 16.07 0.00 4.06
N GLN A 127 16.23 1.30 4.25
CA GLN A 127 16.25 1.93 5.58
C GLN A 127 14.91 1.72 6.30
N LEU A 128 13.77 2.04 5.67
CA LEU A 128 12.43 1.82 6.24
C LEU A 128 12.24 0.36 6.71
N ARG A 129 12.58 -0.61 5.85
CA ARG A 129 12.49 -2.03 6.20
C ARG A 129 13.43 -2.43 7.33
N LYS A 130 14.66 -1.90 7.35
CA LYS A 130 15.64 -2.16 8.42
C LYS A 130 15.13 -1.62 9.77
N THR A 131 14.57 -0.40 9.76
CA THR A 131 14.00 0.23 10.95
C THR A 131 12.82 -0.58 11.47
N MET A 132 11.87 -0.99 10.60
CA MET A 132 10.78 -1.88 11.00
C MET A 132 11.26 -3.26 11.48
N ALA A 133 12.28 -3.83 10.85
CA ALA A 133 12.81 -5.13 11.26
C ALA A 133 13.34 -5.12 12.70
N SER A 134 13.78 -3.97 13.23
CA SER A 134 14.24 -3.86 14.61
C SER A 134 13.19 -4.20 15.67
N VAL A 135 11.89 -4.19 15.33
CA VAL A 135 10.80 -4.57 16.22
C VAL A 135 10.09 -5.87 15.78
N LEU A 136 10.39 -6.37 14.58
CA LEU A 136 9.77 -7.58 14.03
C LEU A 136 10.68 -8.82 14.12
N GLN A 137 11.92 -8.66 14.60
CA GLN A 137 12.85 -9.77 14.78
C GLN A 137 12.40 -10.74 15.88
N GLN A 138 12.74 -12.02 15.70
CA GLN A 138 12.41 -13.09 16.65
C GLN A 138 12.96 -12.83 18.06
N SER A 139 14.13 -12.19 18.18
CA SER A 139 14.71 -11.79 19.46
C SER A 139 13.80 -10.84 20.24
N GLN A 140 13.15 -9.90 19.54
CA GLN A 140 12.23 -8.94 20.13
C GLN A 140 10.86 -9.54 20.42
N ALA A 141 10.40 -10.49 19.60
CA ALA A 141 9.10 -11.15 19.79
C ALA A 141 8.92 -11.73 21.20
N ARG A 142 10.00 -12.26 21.80
CA ARG A 142 9.98 -12.80 23.17
C ARG A 142 9.64 -11.76 24.23
N THR A 143 9.94 -10.49 23.98
CA THR A 143 9.64 -9.37 24.89
C THR A 143 8.16 -8.99 24.90
N TYR A 144 7.37 -9.46 23.91
CA TYR A 144 5.95 -9.11 23.77
C TYR A 144 5.02 -10.01 24.56
N SER A 145 5.52 -10.99 25.31
CA SER A 145 4.69 -11.88 26.12
C SER A 145 3.72 -11.14 27.06
N PRO A 146 4.14 -10.10 27.82
CA PRO A 146 3.21 -9.33 28.66
C PRO A 146 2.13 -8.61 27.84
N LEU A 147 2.52 -8.06 26.69
CA LEU A 147 1.62 -7.36 25.78
C LEU A 147 0.57 -8.31 25.17
N HIS A 148 1.01 -9.48 24.68
CA HIS A 148 0.12 -10.53 24.17
C HIS A 148 -0.84 -11.01 25.25
N SER A 149 -0.36 -11.28 26.48
CA SER A 149 -1.20 -11.77 27.58
C SER A 149 -2.28 -10.74 27.97
N SER A 150 -1.92 -9.47 28.10
CA SER A 150 -2.87 -8.39 28.40
C SER A 150 -3.93 -8.26 27.30
N ASN A 151 -3.48 -8.26 26.04
CA ASN A 151 -4.36 -8.12 24.89
C ASN A 151 -5.31 -9.32 24.74
N LEU A 152 -4.82 -10.54 24.95
CA LEU A 152 -5.59 -11.78 24.94
C LEU A 152 -6.68 -11.77 26.03
N LEU A 153 -6.34 -11.35 27.24
CA LEU A 153 -7.32 -11.29 28.33
C LEU A 153 -8.46 -10.31 28.03
N GLN A 154 -8.14 -9.16 27.44
CA GLN A 154 -9.15 -8.20 26.99
C GLN A 154 -10.01 -8.76 25.84
N PHE A 155 -9.38 -9.44 24.87
CA PHE A 155 -10.10 -10.13 23.79
C PHE A 155 -11.09 -11.17 24.32
N LEU A 156 -10.66 -12.05 25.22
CA LEU A 156 -11.52 -13.09 25.81
C LEU A 156 -12.70 -12.51 26.60
N ARG A 157 -12.49 -11.39 27.32
CA ARG A 157 -13.56 -10.68 28.02
C ARG A 157 -14.59 -10.07 27.07
N ALA A 158 -14.14 -9.52 25.94
CA ALA A 158 -15.04 -8.96 24.92
C ALA A 158 -15.83 -10.09 24.24
N LEU A 159 -15.13 -11.16 23.85
CA LEU A 159 -15.72 -12.35 23.26
C LEU A 159 -16.73 -13.04 24.18
N SER A 160 -16.48 -13.11 25.49
CA SER A 160 -17.43 -13.70 26.44
C SER A 160 -18.74 -12.92 26.58
N LYS A 161 -18.75 -11.62 26.22
CA LYS A 161 -19.94 -10.77 26.30
C LYS A 161 -20.76 -10.84 25.01
N THR A 162 -20.09 -10.83 23.85
CA THR A 162 -20.74 -10.84 22.53
C THR A 162 -19.99 -11.80 21.58
N PRO A 163 -20.12 -13.12 21.78
CA PRO A 163 -19.38 -14.12 21.01
C PRO A 163 -19.72 -14.10 19.51
N GLU A 164 -20.93 -13.70 19.15
CA GLU A 164 -21.38 -13.50 17.77
C GLU A 164 -20.58 -12.44 17.02
N ASN A 165 -19.92 -11.53 17.74
CA ASN A 165 -19.13 -10.43 17.18
C ASN A 165 -17.62 -10.74 17.11
N TYR A 166 -17.24 -12.02 17.09
CA TYR A 166 -15.84 -12.47 17.21
C TYR A 166 -14.89 -11.85 16.17
N MET A 167 -15.33 -11.65 14.92
CA MET A 167 -14.50 -11.03 13.88
C MET A 167 -14.07 -9.61 14.26
N ASN A 168 -14.99 -8.80 14.76
CA ASN A 168 -14.66 -7.44 15.21
C ASN A 168 -13.77 -7.49 16.46
N HIS A 169 -13.99 -8.45 17.37
CA HIS A 169 -13.11 -8.61 18.53
C HIS A 169 -11.67 -8.96 18.14
N ILE A 170 -11.48 -9.73 17.08
CA ILE A 170 -10.16 -10.05 16.50
C ILE A 170 -9.53 -8.79 15.92
N ASP A 171 -10.27 -8.03 15.10
CA ASP A 171 -9.80 -6.77 14.51
C ASP A 171 -9.36 -5.77 15.60
N ASP A 172 -10.17 -5.65 16.65
CA ASP A 172 -9.87 -4.80 17.79
C ASP A 172 -8.66 -5.30 18.56
N SER A 173 -8.47 -6.61 18.68
CA SER A 173 -7.30 -7.24 19.32
C SER A 173 -6.02 -6.96 18.54
N ALA A 174 -6.03 -7.12 17.22
CA ALA A 174 -4.90 -6.81 16.36
C ALA A 174 -4.56 -5.30 16.41
N SER A 175 -5.60 -4.46 16.34
CA SER A 175 -5.47 -3.01 16.42
C SER A 175 -4.88 -2.55 17.77
N ARG A 176 -5.39 -3.08 18.89
CA ARG A 176 -4.86 -2.78 20.23
C ARG A 176 -3.40 -3.16 20.36
N PHE A 177 -3.05 -4.37 19.94
CA PHE A 177 -1.67 -4.86 19.99
C PHE A 177 -0.70 -3.95 19.21
N ILE A 178 -1.03 -3.65 17.94
CA ILE A 178 -0.11 -2.90 17.09
C ILE A 178 -0.08 -1.41 17.46
N MET A 179 -1.20 -0.83 17.96
CA MET A 179 -1.24 0.54 18.46
C MET A 179 -0.32 0.71 19.69
N ASP A 180 -0.38 -0.23 20.63
CA ASP A 180 0.49 -0.24 21.80
C ASP A 180 1.96 -0.47 21.39
N LEU A 181 2.22 -1.46 20.53
CA LEU A 181 3.58 -1.75 20.07
C LEU A 181 4.21 -0.56 19.32
N ALA A 182 3.47 0.05 18.39
CA ALA A 182 3.98 1.10 17.52
C ALA A 182 4.07 2.46 18.25
N TYR A 183 3.07 2.81 19.05
CA TYR A 183 2.89 4.15 19.61
C TYR A 183 2.76 4.20 21.14
N GLY A 184 2.63 3.06 21.83
CA GLY A 184 2.45 3.02 23.28
C GLY A 184 1.11 3.63 23.68
N HIS A 185 0.08 3.39 22.86
CA HIS A 185 -1.24 3.97 23.02
C HIS A 185 -2.27 2.87 23.26
N GLN A 186 -2.99 2.98 24.36
CA GLN A 186 -4.12 2.11 24.69
C GLN A 186 -5.37 2.67 24.00
N ILE A 187 -5.96 1.87 23.12
CA ILE A 187 -7.16 2.27 22.37
C ILE A 187 -8.33 2.49 23.34
N VAL A 188 -9.00 3.61 23.17
CA VAL A 188 -10.24 3.95 23.89
C VAL A 188 -11.45 3.88 22.97
N GLU A 189 -12.65 3.96 23.54
CA GLU A 189 -13.86 4.11 22.73
C GLU A 189 -13.77 5.39 21.89
N ASP A 190 -14.17 5.29 20.62
CA ASP A 190 -14.16 6.41 19.67
C ASP A 190 -12.78 7.06 19.41
N ASP A 191 -11.70 6.30 19.61
CA ASP A 191 -10.31 6.75 19.52
C ASP A 191 -9.98 7.49 18.19
N PRO A 192 -9.55 8.77 18.27
CA PRO A 192 -9.18 9.55 17.10
C PRO A 192 -7.98 8.98 16.32
N LEU A 193 -7.03 8.29 16.98
CA LEU A 193 -5.86 7.70 16.32
C LEU A 193 -6.30 6.53 15.43
N VAL A 194 -7.17 5.65 15.95
CA VAL A 194 -7.72 4.53 15.18
C VAL A 194 -8.53 5.04 13.99
N LYS A 195 -9.35 6.08 14.18
CA LYS A 195 -10.13 6.72 13.10
C LYS A 195 -9.22 7.31 12.02
N ALA A 196 -8.17 8.04 12.40
CA ALA A 196 -7.22 8.63 11.47
C ALA A 196 -6.52 7.56 10.62
N VAL A 197 -6.09 6.47 11.27
CA VAL A 197 -5.42 5.38 10.56
C VAL A 197 -6.38 4.64 9.62
N ARG A 198 -7.55 4.23 10.12
CA ARG A 198 -8.54 3.50 9.30
C ARG A 198 -8.98 4.33 8.09
N ALA A 199 -9.17 5.64 8.25
CA ALA A 199 -9.51 6.54 7.14
C ALA A 199 -8.42 6.55 6.05
N GLY A 200 -7.15 6.65 6.43
CA GLY A 200 -6.03 6.59 5.46
C GLY A 200 -5.99 5.28 4.68
N GLN A 201 -6.19 4.14 5.35
CA GLN A 201 -6.20 2.82 4.72
C GLN A 201 -7.38 2.67 3.73
N ILE A 202 -8.59 3.04 4.14
CA ILE A 202 -9.79 2.95 3.29
C ILE A 202 -9.60 3.73 1.98
N TYR A 203 -9.09 4.97 2.07
CA TYR A 203 -8.84 5.79 0.88
C TYR A 203 -7.76 5.17 -0.02
N MET A 204 -6.72 4.56 0.55
CA MET A 204 -5.68 3.86 -0.22
C MET A 204 -6.27 2.66 -0.97
N GLU A 205 -7.04 1.83 -0.28
CA GLU A 205 -7.66 0.63 -0.83
C GLU A 205 -8.67 0.97 -1.93
N ASP A 206 -9.54 1.95 -1.69
CA ASP A 206 -10.47 2.46 -2.69
C ASP A 206 -9.70 2.99 -3.91
N GLY A 207 -8.68 3.82 -3.70
CA GLY A 207 -7.86 4.36 -4.79
C GLY A 207 -7.16 3.28 -5.63
N LEU A 208 -6.74 2.18 -5.00
CA LEU A 208 -6.17 1.02 -5.70
C LEU A 208 -7.22 0.27 -6.53
N ALA A 209 -8.48 0.24 -6.09
CA ALA A 209 -9.57 -0.48 -6.73
C ALA A 209 -10.27 0.31 -7.85
N THR A 210 -10.57 1.59 -7.63
CA THR A 210 -11.53 2.35 -8.46
C THR A 210 -10.88 3.29 -9.47
N HIS A 211 -9.63 3.72 -9.24
CA HIS A 211 -8.98 4.77 -10.05
C HIS A 211 -7.83 4.26 -10.93
N GLN A 212 -7.82 2.97 -11.27
CA GLN A 212 -6.74 2.36 -12.03
C GLN A 212 -6.59 2.92 -13.45
N TRP A 213 -7.66 3.46 -14.05
CA TRP A 213 -7.63 4.09 -15.36
C TRP A 213 -6.73 5.33 -15.40
N VAL A 214 -6.55 6.03 -14.26
CA VAL A 214 -5.60 7.15 -14.13
C VAL A 214 -4.16 6.65 -14.33
N ASN A 215 -3.87 5.40 -13.97
CA ASN A 215 -2.55 4.78 -14.21
C ASN A 215 -2.32 4.49 -15.70
N SER A 216 -3.38 4.35 -16.49
CA SER A 216 -3.30 4.16 -17.94
C SER A 216 -3.00 5.46 -18.69
N LEU A 217 -3.34 6.61 -18.11
CA LEU A 217 -3.17 7.93 -18.70
C LEU A 217 -2.40 8.86 -17.74
N PRO A 218 -1.07 8.72 -17.60
CA PRO A 218 -0.31 9.41 -16.56
C PRO A 218 -0.36 10.94 -16.60
N PHE A 219 -0.68 11.53 -17.76
CA PHE A 219 -0.83 12.99 -17.90
C PHE A 219 -2.03 13.53 -17.11
N LEU A 220 -3.00 12.69 -16.76
CA LEU A 220 -4.17 13.07 -15.96
C LEU A 220 -3.81 13.58 -14.56
N ARG A 221 -2.61 13.29 -14.06
CA ARG A 221 -2.12 13.90 -12.80
C ARG A 221 -2.13 15.43 -12.83
N TYR A 222 -2.06 16.03 -14.01
CA TYR A 222 -2.11 17.48 -14.22
C TYR A 222 -3.51 18.00 -14.59
N TYR A 223 -4.49 17.12 -14.74
CA TYR A 223 -5.84 17.51 -15.10
C TYR A 223 -6.48 18.32 -13.96
N PRO A 224 -7.15 19.45 -14.24
CA PRO A 224 -7.72 20.29 -13.19
C PRO A 224 -8.94 19.65 -12.52
N ALA A 225 -9.05 19.82 -11.20
CA ALA A 225 -10.18 19.29 -10.41
C ALA A 225 -11.55 19.90 -10.75
N TRP A 226 -11.57 21.07 -11.41
CA TRP A 226 -12.79 21.75 -11.84
C TRP A 226 -13.28 21.30 -13.23
N GLY A 227 -12.45 20.60 -14.01
CA GLY A 227 -12.81 20.18 -15.36
C GLY A 227 -13.78 18.99 -15.38
N PRO A 228 -14.46 18.73 -16.52
CA PRO A 228 -15.34 17.57 -16.68
C PRO A 228 -14.62 16.24 -16.38
N GLY A 229 -15.12 15.48 -15.39
CA GLY A 229 -14.50 14.24 -14.95
C GLY A 229 -13.25 14.43 -14.07
N GLY A 230 -12.96 15.66 -13.61
CA GLY A 230 -11.84 15.98 -12.72
C GLY A 230 -12.06 15.62 -11.24
N GLU A 231 -13.18 15.00 -10.90
CA GLU A 231 -13.55 14.64 -9.52
C GLU A 231 -12.52 13.73 -8.83
N PHE A 232 -11.84 12.87 -9.59
CA PHE A 232 -10.79 12.01 -9.08
C PHE A 232 -9.64 12.81 -8.42
N GLN A 233 -9.38 14.04 -8.86
CA GLN A 233 -8.38 14.91 -8.22
C GLN A 233 -8.81 15.33 -6.82
N LYS A 234 -10.11 15.57 -6.60
CA LYS A 234 -10.64 15.88 -5.26
C LYS A 234 -10.54 14.66 -4.35
N VAL A 235 -10.86 13.47 -4.88
CA VAL A 235 -10.67 12.19 -4.17
C VAL A 235 -9.20 11.98 -3.81
N ALA A 236 -8.28 12.26 -4.72
CA ALA A 236 -6.85 12.11 -4.47
C ALA A 236 -6.32 13.13 -3.46
N GLN A 237 -6.79 14.38 -3.49
CA GLN A 237 -6.45 15.41 -2.50
C GLN A 237 -6.94 15.04 -1.11
N GLU A 238 -8.17 14.56 -0.99
CA GLU A 238 -8.70 14.05 0.27
C GLU A 238 -7.93 12.82 0.73
N GLY A 239 -7.61 11.90 -0.17
CA GLY A 239 -6.76 10.73 0.10
C GLY A 239 -5.36 11.10 0.60
N LEU A 240 -4.74 12.14 0.02
CA LEU A 240 -3.47 12.71 0.51
C LEU A 240 -3.64 13.26 1.93
N ARG A 241 -4.71 14.02 2.18
CA ARG A 241 -5.02 14.56 3.51
C ARG A 241 -5.18 13.45 4.55
N ARG A 242 -5.96 12.41 4.23
CA ARG A 242 -6.14 11.24 5.10
C ARG A 242 -4.86 10.45 5.32
N ARG A 243 -4.00 10.31 4.31
CA ARG A 243 -2.68 9.70 4.47
C ARG A 243 -1.79 10.50 5.41
N LEU A 244 -1.83 11.83 5.34
CA LEU A 244 -1.06 12.68 6.26
C LEU A 244 -1.58 12.54 7.69
N GLU A 245 -2.90 12.52 7.89
CA GLU A 245 -3.51 12.24 9.21
C GLU A 245 -3.09 10.87 9.75
N TYR A 246 -3.16 9.84 8.90
CA TYR A 246 -2.75 8.46 9.20
C TYR A 246 -1.33 8.38 9.78
N ALA A 247 -0.38 9.13 9.24
CA ALA A 247 1.01 9.09 9.69
C ALA A 247 1.29 10.09 10.82
N ASN A 248 0.76 11.30 10.73
CA ASN A 248 1.09 12.39 11.65
C ASN A 248 0.36 12.28 12.98
N VAL A 249 -0.95 11.98 13.01
CA VAL A 249 -1.74 12.03 14.26
C VAL A 249 -1.17 11.08 15.34
N PRO A 250 -0.89 9.79 15.05
CA PRO A 250 -0.30 8.91 16.05
C PRO A 250 1.15 9.30 16.39
N PHE A 251 1.93 9.74 15.41
CA PHE A 251 3.33 10.12 15.61
C PHE A 251 3.47 11.37 16.48
N ASP A 252 2.73 12.43 16.17
CA ASP A 252 2.74 13.70 16.88
C ASP A 252 2.28 13.51 18.33
N THR A 253 1.31 12.61 18.57
CA THR A 253 0.90 12.21 19.92
C THR A 253 2.07 11.65 20.74
N VAL A 254 2.92 10.82 20.14
CA VAL A 254 4.12 10.29 20.81
C VAL A 254 5.17 11.37 21.01
N MET A 255 5.42 12.20 19.98
CA MET A 255 6.39 13.29 20.04
C MET A 255 6.03 14.29 21.16
N ASP A 256 4.75 14.62 21.30
CA ASP A 256 4.29 15.54 22.35
C ASP A 256 4.44 14.93 23.75
N ARG A 257 4.18 13.62 23.91
CA ARG A 257 4.46 12.92 25.18
C ARG A 257 5.95 12.92 25.52
N ILE A 258 6.85 12.77 24.53
CA ILE A 258 8.30 12.89 24.75
C ILE A 258 8.65 14.30 25.22
N ARG A 259 8.15 15.33 24.54
CA ARG A 259 8.43 16.74 24.88
C ARG A 259 7.96 17.11 26.30
N ARG A 260 6.86 16.51 26.74
CA ARG A 260 6.29 16.71 28.10
C ARG A 260 6.87 15.78 29.16
N ASN A 261 7.75 14.85 28.77
CA ASN A 261 8.28 13.81 29.65
C ASN A 261 7.19 12.91 30.27
N GLU A 262 6.16 12.59 29.47
CA GLU A 262 4.97 11.80 29.84
C GLU A 262 5.00 10.36 29.28
N ILE A 263 6.18 9.87 28.89
CA ILE A 263 6.32 8.50 28.40
C ILE A 263 6.26 7.52 29.57
N VAL A 264 5.11 6.86 29.72
CA VAL A 264 4.87 5.83 30.74
C VAL A 264 5.41 4.46 30.32
N GLN A 265 5.26 4.12 29.03
CA GLN A 265 5.69 2.85 28.46
C GLN A 265 6.43 3.08 27.14
N PRO A 266 7.64 2.54 26.94
CA PRO A 266 8.37 2.69 25.69
C PRO A 266 7.69 1.94 24.53
N SER A 267 7.43 2.66 23.45
CA SER A 267 6.93 2.11 22.18
C SER A 267 8.03 2.03 21.14
N PHE A 268 7.74 1.43 19.99
CA PHE A 268 8.63 1.48 18.83
C PHE A 268 9.01 2.93 18.47
N THR A 269 8.03 3.81 18.38
CA THR A 269 8.23 5.22 18.01
C THR A 269 9.01 5.95 19.08
N SER A 270 8.63 5.83 20.37
CA SER A 270 9.28 6.59 21.43
C SER A 270 10.73 6.16 21.63
N ARG A 271 10.99 4.85 21.61
CA ARG A 271 12.35 4.30 21.77
C ARG A 271 13.28 4.77 20.66
N LEU A 272 12.81 4.75 19.41
CA LEU A 272 13.63 5.21 18.29
C LEU A 272 13.87 6.73 18.35
N LEU A 273 12.87 7.52 18.75
CA LEU A 273 13.06 8.96 18.93
C LEU A 273 14.08 9.23 20.04
N GLU A 274 13.95 8.62 21.21
CA GLU A 274 14.88 8.78 22.34
C GLU A 274 16.32 8.41 21.96
N GLN A 275 16.52 7.32 21.19
CA GLN A 275 17.83 6.91 20.70
C GLN A 275 18.46 7.90 19.72
N ASN A 276 17.66 8.71 19.03
CA ASN A 276 18.10 9.66 18.01
C ASN A 276 17.97 11.12 18.47
N GLY A 277 17.98 11.38 19.79
CA GLY A 277 17.98 12.75 20.34
C GLY A 277 16.64 13.24 20.89
N GLY A 278 15.64 12.36 20.99
CA GLY A 278 14.33 12.64 21.57
C GLY A 278 13.61 13.76 20.83
N ALA A 279 13.27 14.83 21.55
CA ALA A 279 12.64 16.02 20.99
C ALA A 279 13.52 16.78 19.97
N ASN A 280 14.84 16.54 19.99
CA ASN A 280 15.82 17.17 19.11
C ASN A 280 16.29 16.24 17.97
N ALA A 281 15.56 15.16 17.69
CA ALA A 281 15.89 14.26 16.60
C ALA A 281 15.93 14.99 15.25
N SER A 282 16.83 14.54 14.37
CA SER A 282 16.98 15.15 13.04
C SER A 282 15.71 14.98 12.20
N GLU A 283 15.47 15.87 11.24
CA GLU A 283 14.32 15.75 10.34
C GLU A 283 14.32 14.42 9.56
N GLU A 284 15.51 13.91 9.21
CA GLU A 284 15.65 12.63 8.50
C GLU A 284 15.23 11.45 9.38
N ASP A 285 15.63 11.45 10.66
CA ASP A 285 15.25 10.41 11.62
C ASP A 285 13.74 10.49 11.93
N VAL A 286 13.22 11.70 12.14
CA VAL A 286 11.79 11.94 12.35
C VAL A 286 10.97 11.39 11.19
N ASP A 287 11.34 11.71 9.94
CA ASP A 287 10.63 11.19 8.77
C ASP A 287 10.74 9.67 8.67
N LEU A 288 11.94 9.10 8.91
CA LEU A 288 12.16 7.66 8.82
C LEU A 288 11.35 6.89 9.87
N ILE A 289 11.37 7.34 11.12
CA ILE A 289 10.66 6.73 12.24
C ILE A 289 9.15 6.84 12.02
N LYS A 290 8.66 8.03 11.64
CA LYS A 290 7.24 8.27 11.38
C LYS A 290 6.67 7.34 10.33
N TRP A 291 7.29 7.26 9.14
CA TRP A 291 6.78 6.41 8.07
C TRP A 291 6.97 4.92 8.34
N SER A 292 8.02 4.54 9.09
CA SER A 292 8.22 3.15 9.54
C SER A 292 7.12 2.72 10.53
N ALA A 293 6.83 3.56 11.52
CA ALA A 293 5.80 3.29 12.54
C ALA A 293 4.40 3.24 11.92
N ALA A 294 4.10 4.19 11.03
CA ALA A 294 2.85 4.20 10.30
C ALA A 294 2.71 2.94 9.44
N SER A 295 3.76 2.52 8.72
CA SER A 295 3.74 1.28 7.93
C SER A 295 3.59 0.03 8.79
N LEU A 296 4.18 0.00 9.99
CA LEU A 296 4.06 -1.08 10.96
C LEU A 296 2.61 -1.26 11.41
N PHE A 297 1.93 -0.16 11.75
CA PHE A 297 0.52 -0.20 12.10
C PHE A 297 -0.33 -0.74 10.95
N GLY A 298 -0.21 -0.14 9.76
CA GLY A 298 -1.07 -0.49 8.62
C GLY A 298 -0.90 -1.94 8.15
N GLY A 299 0.33 -2.48 8.23
CA GLY A 299 0.58 -3.88 7.93
C GLY A 299 0.10 -4.85 9.01
N GLY A 300 0.17 -4.44 10.29
CA GLY A 300 -0.17 -5.29 11.43
C GLY A 300 -1.67 -5.44 11.70
N THR A 301 -2.50 -4.44 11.39
CA THR A 301 -3.96 -4.54 11.61
C THR A 301 -4.65 -5.40 10.55
N ALA A 302 -4.55 -5.02 9.28
CA ALA A 302 -5.36 -5.61 8.21
C ALA A 302 -5.06 -7.09 7.97
N THR A 303 -3.81 -7.53 8.16
CA THR A 303 -3.39 -8.89 7.81
C THR A 303 -3.79 -9.94 8.85
N VAL A 304 -3.69 -9.60 10.14
CA VAL A 304 -4.04 -10.50 11.25
C VAL A 304 -5.53 -10.81 11.22
N SER A 305 -6.36 -9.77 11.08
CA SER A 305 -7.80 -9.87 10.84
C SER A 305 -8.18 -10.82 9.71
N MET A 306 -7.46 -10.77 8.59
CA MET A 306 -7.74 -11.62 7.44
C MET A 306 -7.33 -13.07 7.66
N LEU A 307 -6.23 -13.36 8.36
CA LEU A 307 -5.76 -14.72 8.59
C LEU A 307 -6.70 -15.51 9.51
N ASP A 308 -7.25 -14.84 10.52
CA ASP A 308 -8.15 -15.50 11.48
C ASP A 308 -9.52 -15.82 10.88
N ALA A 309 -9.95 -15.11 9.83
CA ALA A 309 -11.14 -15.47 9.04
C ALA A 309 -11.05 -16.85 8.37
N TYR A 310 -9.83 -17.38 8.18
CA TYR A 310 -9.57 -18.69 7.56
C TYR A 310 -9.26 -19.81 8.56
N MET A 311 -9.13 -19.50 9.86
CA MET A 311 -8.89 -20.50 10.91
C MET A 311 -10.18 -21.11 11.48
N ILE A 312 -11.33 -20.80 10.89
CA ILE A 312 -12.66 -21.38 11.17
C ILE A 312 -13.15 -22.06 9.89
#